data_AF-A0A3L8DMX1-F1
#
_entry.id   AF-A0A3L8DMX1-F1
#
_cell.length_a   1.000
_cell.length_b   1.000
_cell.length_c   1.000
_cell.angle_alpha   90.00
_cell.angle_beta   90.00
_cell.angle_gamma   90.00
#
_symmetry.space_group_name_H-M   'P 1'
#
loop_
_entity.id
_entity.type
_entity.pdbx_description
1 polymer ?
#
loop_
_entity_poly.entity_id
_entity_poly.type
_entity_poly.pdbx_seq_one_letter_code
_entity_poly.pdbx_strand_id
1 'polypeptide(L)'
;MFDEIRYELNDVDIDRNRNAGITFTLKNYVSLTASRNGMLKNAGWDIVNFSNGEEGHFNFCVPLSMLLGFCENYRSVAINARHELILIRSRNDNNCLRGDAEIQPEIELLSVQWRIPHVALNEINKLAML
;
A
#
# COMPACT_ATOMS: atom_id res chain seq x y z
N MET A 1 9.61 7.75 0.19
CA MET A 1 8.39 8.24 0.82
C MET A 1 8.23 7.72 2.24
N PHE A 2 7.93 6.42 2.43
CA PHE A 2 7.77 5.83 3.77
C PHE A 2 8.96 4.92 4.12
N ASP A 3 9.53 5.11 5.31
CA ASP A 3 10.60 4.29 5.86
C ASP A 3 10.05 3.00 6.48
N GLU A 4 8.85 3.05 7.08
CA GLU A 4 8.19 1.88 7.65
C GLU A 4 6.70 1.90 7.31
N ILE A 5 6.18 0.73 6.97
CA ILE A 5 4.76 0.42 6.92
C ILE A 5 4.53 -0.71 7.91
N ARG A 6 3.59 -0.54 8.82
CA ARG A 6 3.24 -1.55 9.81
C ARG A 6 1.74 -1.72 9.89
N TYR A 7 1.32 -2.97 9.96
CA TYR A 7 -0.08 -3.36 10.06
C TYR A 7 -0.31 -4.09 11.36
N GLU A 8 -1.23 -3.56 12.15
CA GLU A 8 -1.59 -4.07 13.46
C GLU A 8 -3.05 -4.54 13.48
N LEU A 9 -3.29 -5.63 14.22
CA LEU A 9 -4.61 -6.13 14.57
C LEU A 9 -4.73 -6.18 16.09
N ASN A 10 -5.68 -5.44 16.67
CA ASN A 10 -5.87 -5.37 18.13
C ASN A 10 -4.56 -5.05 18.89
N ASP A 11 -3.85 -4.00 18.45
CA ASP A 11 -2.55 -3.58 19.02
C ASP A 11 -1.42 -4.62 18.89
N VAL A 12 -1.60 -5.69 18.10
CA VAL A 12 -0.56 -6.69 17.79
C VAL A 12 0.02 -6.42 16.41
N ASP A 13 1.34 -6.30 16.33
CA ASP A 13 2.08 -6.21 15.07
C ASP A 13 1.95 -7.53 14.28
N ILE A 14 1.22 -7.47 13.17
CA ILE A 14 0.97 -8.63 12.30
C ILE A 14 1.98 -8.66 11.16
N ASP A 15 2.31 -7.50 10.60
CA ASP A 15 3.24 -7.40 9.50
C ASP A 15 3.89 -6.02 9.44
N ARG A 16 5.18 -6.00 9.10
CA ARG A 16 6.00 -4.81 9.07
C ARG A 16 7.00 -4.88 7.94
N ASN A 17 7.09 -3.80 7.17
CA ASN A 17 8.05 -3.65 6.08
C ASN A 17 8.81 -2.33 6.21
N ARG A 18 10.14 -2.41 6.07
CA ARG A 18 11.03 -1.25 6.04
C ARG A 18 11.48 -0.94 4.63
N ASN A 19 11.74 0.34 4.35
CA ASN A 19 12.06 0.84 3.02
C ASN A 19 11.01 0.37 2.01
N ALA A 20 9.73 0.48 2.38
CA ALA A 20 8.64 -0.21 1.68
C ALA A 20 8.68 0.02 0.17
N GLY A 21 8.98 1.23 -0.31
CA GLY A 21 9.12 1.51 -1.75
C GLY A 21 10.19 0.67 -2.46
N ILE A 22 11.38 0.52 -1.87
CA ILE A 22 12.52 -0.22 -2.46
C ILE A 22 12.27 -1.72 -2.41
N THR A 23 11.99 -2.24 -1.20
CA THR A 23 11.74 -3.68 -0.97
C THR A 23 10.63 -4.18 -1.89
N PHE A 24 9.59 -3.37 -2.03
CA PHE A 24 8.44 -3.71 -2.84
C PHE A 24 8.73 -3.68 -4.34
N THR A 25 9.44 -2.65 -4.82
CA THR A 25 9.88 -2.57 -6.21
C THR A 25 10.70 -3.80 -6.60
N LEU A 26 11.63 -4.22 -5.74
CA LEU A 26 12.44 -5.42 -5.96
C LEU A 26 11.59 -6.70 -5.98
N LYS A 27 10.69 -6.87 -5.01
CA LYS A 27 9.78 -8.03 -4.95
C LYS A 27 8.99 -8.14 -6.25
N ASN A 28 8.35 -7.06 -6.67
CA ASN A 28 7.56 -7.05 -7.89
C ASN A 28 8.35 -7.40 -9.14
N TYR A 29 9.55 -6.84 -9.26
CA TYR A 29 10.36 -7.04 -10.45
C TYR A 29 10.68 -8.53 -10.66
N VAL A 30 10.82 -9.29 -9.57
CA VAL A 30 11.11 -10.72 -9.60
C VAL A 30 9.84 -11.58 -9.64
N SER A 31 8.76 -11.16 -8.97
CA SER A 31 7.59 -12.03 -8.71
C SER A 31 6.34 -11.70 -9.52
N LEU A 32 6.25 -10.57 -10.22
CA LEU A 32 5.04 -10.22 -10.96
C LEU A 32 4.89 -11.04 -12.24
N THR A 33 3.71 -11.64 -12.39
CA THR A 33 3.29 -12.22 -13.66
C THR A 33 2.89 -11.13 -14.64
N ALA A 34 2.95 -11.43 -15.95
CA ALA A 34 2.53 -10.50 -17.00
C ALA A 34 1.07 -10.01 -16.82
N SER A 35 0.17 -10.90 -16.36
CA SER A 35 -1.21 -10.54 -16.07
C SER A 35 -1.34 -9.55 -14.91
N ARG A 36 -0.60 -9.76 -13.81
CA ARG A 36 -0.64 -8.89 -12.63
C ARG A 36 0.04 -7.54 -12.91
N ASN A 37 1.06 -7.51 -13.77
CA ASN A 37 1.72 -6.28 -14.21
C ASN A 37 0.74 -5.27 -14.83
N GLY A 38 -0.17 -5.73 -15.71
CA GLY A 38 -1.17 -4.87 -16.34
C GLY A 38 -2.21 -4.30 -15.37
N MET A 39 -2.43 -4.94 -14.22
CA MET A 39 -3.39 -4.51 -13.20
C MET A 39 -2.84 -3.43 -12.25
N LEU A 40 -1.52 -3.18 -12.28
CA LEU A 40 -0.83 -2.35 -11.29
C LEU A 40 -0.53 -0.93 -11.77
N LYS A 41 -1.08 -0.53 -12.92
CA LYS A 41 -0.89 0.82 -13.47
C LYS A 41 -1.31 1.92 -12.49
N ASN A 42 -2.44 1.73 -11.82
CA ASN A 42 -2.94 2.68 -10.81
C ASN A 42 -2.07 2.75 -9.55
N ALA A 43 -1.19 1.76 -9.33
CA ALA A 43 -0.21 1.77 -8.24
C ALA A 43 1.10 2.48 -8.64
N GLY A 44 1.14 3.15 -9.80
CA GLY A 44 2.35 3.75 -10.34
C GLY A 44 3.31 2.72 -10.97
N TRP A 45 2.87 1.48 -11.19
CA TRP A 45 3.65 0.42 -11.83
C TRP A 45 3.51 0.44 -13.36
N ASP A 46 3.62 1.64 -13.95
CA ASP A 46 3.67 1.86 -15.40
C ASP A 46 4.65 3.02 -15.67
N ILE A 47 5.91 2.66 -15.93
CA ILE A 47 7.03 3.62 -16.05
C ILE A 47 6.95 4.43 -17.36
N VAL A 48 6.17 3.96 -18.34
CA VAL A 48 6.23 4.48 -19.72
C VAL A 48 5.20 5.58 -19.96
N ASN A 49 4.03 5.50 -19.34
CA ASN A 49 2.89 6.37 -19.65
C ASN A 49 2.22 6.96 -18.39
N PHE A 50 2.99 7.31 -17.36
CA PHE A 50 2.38 7.89 -16.16
C PHE A 50 1.94 9.34 -16.42
N SER A 51 0.63 9.52 -16.61
CA SER A 51 -0.02 10.83 -16.76
C SER A 51 -1.27 10.88 -15.89
N ASN A 52 -1.09 11.03 -14.57
CA ASN A 52 -2.21 11.24 -13.66
C ASN A 52 -2.12 12.63 -13.06
N GLY A 53 -3.01 13.53 -13.47
CA GLY A 53 -3.30 14.78 -12.76
C GLY A 53 -3.07 16.06 -13.57
N GLU A 54 -3.54 17.16 -12.98
CA GLU A 54 -3.17 18.53 -13.36
C GLU A 54 -1.68 18.76 -13.08
N GLU A 55 -1.07 19.72 -13.76
CA GLU A 55 0.36 20.03 -13.65
C GLU A 55 0.80 20.17 -12.17
N GLY A 56 1.62 19.22 -11.69
CA GLY A 56 2.17 19.22 -10.32
C GLY A 56 1.44 18.35 -9.28
N HIS A 57 0.28 17.76 -9.61
CA HIS A 57 -0.44 16.84 -8.70
C HIS A 57 -0.58 15.44 -9.30
N PHE A 58 -0.53 14.43 -8.44
CA PHE A 58 -0.76 13.04 -8.83
C PHE A 58 -1.50 12.26 -7.74
N ASN A 59 -2.10 11.13 -8.12
CA ASN A 59 -2.66 10.19 -7.18
C ASN A 59 -2.35 8.74 -7.60
N PHE A 60 -2.32 7.86 -6.60
CA PHE A 60 -2.08 6.44 -6.77
C PHE A 60 -3.01 5.64 -5.86
N CYS A 61 -3.30 4.41 -6.28
CA CYS A 61 -3.96 3.40 -5.47
C CYS A 61 -3.08 2.15 -5.43
N VAL A 62 -2.40 1.94 -4.30
CA VAL A 62 -1.48 0.81 -4.11
C VAL A 62 -2.20 -0.29 -3.32
N PRO A 63 -2.37 -1.50 -3.89
CA PRO A 63 -2.94 -2.62 -3.15
C PRO A 63 -2.11 -2.95 -1.91
N LEU A 64 -2.73 -3.17 -0.74
CA LEU A 64 -1.95 -3.54 0.46
C LEU A 64 -1.22 -4.89 0.31
N SER A 65 -1.71 -5.79 -0.55
CA SER A 65 -1.04 -7.05 -0.91
C SER A 65 0.27 -6.86 -1.69
N MET A 66 0.49 -5.69 -2.28
CA MET A 66 1.81 -5.31 -2.77
C MET A 66 2.76 -5.13 -1.58
N LEU A 67 2.35 -4.36 -0.59
CA LEU A 67 3.20 -3.79 0.46
C LEU A 67 3.46 -4.74 1.64
N LEU A 68 2.46 -5.57 1.97
CA LEU A 68 2.42 -6.42 3.16
C LEU A 68 2.15 -7.87 2.76
N GLY A 69 2.94 -8.80 3.29
CA GLY A 69 2.78 -10.24 3.08
C GLY A 69 1.49 -10.77 3.68
N PHE A 70 1.06 -10.25 4.83
CA PHE A 70 -0.23 -10.60 5.43
C PHE A 70 -1.38 -10.37 4.44
N CYS A 71 -1.42 -9.21 3.79
CA CYS A 71 -2.44 -8.86 2.82
C CYS A 71 -2.34 -9.66 1.50
N GLU A 72 -1.20 -10.31 1.23
CA GLU A 72 -1.05 -11.19 0.07
C GLU A 72 -1.53 -12.62 0.36
N ASN A 73 -1.30 -13.13 1.58
CA ASN A 73 -1.48 -14.54 1.88
C ASN A 73 -2.70 -14.86 2.75
N TYR A 74 -3.18 -13.93 3.57
CA TYR A 74 -4.29 -14.18 4.48
C TYR A 74 -5.61 -14.24 3.72
N ARG A 75 -6.33 -15.36 3.86
CA ARG A 75 -7.59 -15.64 3.14
C ARG A 75 -8.81 -15.74 4.05
N SER A 76 -8.62 -15.65 5.36
CA SER A 76 -9.70 -15.77 6.33
C SER A 76 -10.30 -14.40 6.65
N VAL A 77 -11.49 -14.37 7.23
CA VAL A 77 -12.11 -13.13 7.72
C VAL A 77 -11.61 -12.86 9.14
N ALA A 78 -11.16 -11.63 9.41
CA ALA A 78 -10.91 -11.17 10.76
C ALA A 78 -12.23 -10.65 11.35
N ILE A 79 -12.66 -11.20 12.48
CA ILE A 79 -13.94 -10.87 13.12
C ILE A 79 -13.66 -10.01 14.34
N ASN A 80 -14.39 -8.90 14.48
CA ASN A 80 -14.30 -8.00 15.63
C ASN A 80 -12.86 -7.55 15.94
N ALA A 81 -12.07 -7.29 14.88
CA ALA A 81 -10.70 -6.86 15.00
C ALA A 81 -10.58 -5.37 14.67
N ARG A 82 -9.83 -4.63 15.50
CA ARG A 82 -9.39 -3.28 15.18
C ARG A 82 -8.18 -3.37 14.25
N HIS A 83 -8.34 -2.81 13.06
CA HIS A 83 -7.30 -2.76 12.04
C HIS A 83 -6.59 -1.42 12.08
N GLU A 84 -5.25 -1.42 12.12
CA GLU A 84 -4.46 -0.19 12.10
C GLU A 84 -3.34 -0.28 11.07
N LEU A 85 -3.22 0.76 10.25
CA LEU A 85 -2.12 0.91 9.29
C LEU A 85 -1.29 2.12 9.72
N ILE A 86 -0.04 1.85 10.08
CA ILE A 86 0.91 2.84 10.57
C ILE A 86 1.93 3.08 9.47
N LEU A 87 2.07 4.35 9.07
CA LEU A 87 2.99 4.79 8.04
C LEU A 87 4.00 5.75 8.66
N ILE A 88 5.28 5.38 8.64
CA ILE A 88 6.36 6.24 9.10
C ILE A 88 7.00 6.88 7.88
N ARG A 89 6.83 8.19 7.71
CA ARG A 89 7.45 8.93 6.61
C ARG A 89 8.97 9.00 6.82
N SER A 90 9.70 8.90 5.72
CA SER A 90 11.14 9.12 5.71
C SER A 90 11.50 10.56 6.05
N ARG A 91 12.74 10.78 6.50
CA ARG A 91 13.24 12.12 6.82
C ARG A 91 13.41 13.03 5.59
N ASN A 92 13.50 12.44 4.41
CA ASN A 92 13.61 13.14 3.13
C ASN A 92 12.96 12.30 2.00
N ASP A 93 12.78 12.92 0.84
CA ASP A 93 12.08 12.31 -0.30
C ASP A 93 13.01 11.58 -1.29
N ASN A 94 14.29 11.40 -0.93
CA ASN A 94 15.30 10.80 -1.81
C ASN A 94 14.96 9.35 -2.20
N ASN A 95 14.18 8.65 -1.37
CA ASN A 95 13.75 7.27 -1.62
C ASN A 95 12.42 7.18 -2.41
N CYS A 96 11.87 8.28 -2.92
CA CYS A 96 10.69 8.26 -3.81
C CYS A 96 10.86 9.05 -5.11
N LEU A 97 11.99 9.73 -5.29
CA LEU A 97 12.25 10.55 -6.46
C LEU A 97 13.27 9.87 -7.36
N ARG A 98 13.03 9.95 -8.67
CA ARG A 98 13.98 9.55 -9.71
C ARG A 98 14.14 10.73 -10.64
N GLY A 99 15.25 11.45 -10.53
CA GLY A 99 15.48 12.69 -11.26
C GLY A 99 16.85 13.28 -10.94
N ASP A 100 17.11 14.47 -11.49
CA ASP A 100 18.33 15.22 -11.23
C ASP A 100 18.38 15.66 -9.75
N ALA A 101 19.48 15.33 -9.07
CA ALA A 101 19.69 15.66 -7.67
C ALA A 101 19.77 17.18 -7.44
N GLU A 102 20.12 17.96 -8.47
CA GLU A 102 20.18 19.42 -8.37
C GLU A 102 18.79 20.08 -8.27
N ILE A 103 17.74 19.42 -8.77
CA ILE A 103 16.37 19.97 -8.77
C ILE A 103 15.76 19.95 -7.35
N GLN A 104 16.29 19.11 -6.45
CA GLN A 104 15.78 18.89 -5.08
C GLN A 104 14.24 18.91 -5.00
N PRO A 105 13.55 17.99 -5.72
CA PRO A 105 12.09 17.99 -5.70
C PRO A 105 11.58 17.70 -4.28
N GLU A 106 10.53 18.40 -3.87
CA GLU A 106 9.81 18.14 -2.62
C GLU A 106 8.45 17.52 -2.95
N ILE A 107 8.08 16.45 -2.23
CA ILE A 107 6.76 15.81 -2.38
C ILE A 107 5.90 16.19 -1.18
N GLU A 108 4.79 16.89 -1.42
CA GLU A 108 3.81 17.13 -0.37
C GLU A 108 2.79 15.97 -0.31
N LEU A 109 2.52 15.48 0.90
CA LEU A 109 1.48 14.49 1.15
C LEU A 109 0.17 15.19 1.47
N LEU A 110 -0.68 15.39 0.46
CA LEU A 110 -1.96 16.07 0.65
C LEU A 110 -2.99 15.20 1.36
N SER A 111 -3.08 13.92 1.01
CA SER A 111 -4.07 13.00 1.58
C SER A 111 -3.60 11.56 1.51
N VAL A 112 -3.86 10.80 2.57
CA VAL A 112 -3.62 9.35 2.62
C VAL A 112 -4.90 8.67 3.09
N GLN A 113 -5.35 7.71 2.30
CA GLN A 113 -6.50 6.88 2.63
C GLN A 113 -6.11 5.41 2.46
N TRP A 114 -6.64 4.57 3.35
CA TRP A 114 -6.54 3.13 3.25
C TRP A 114 -7.94 2.53 3.31
N ARG A 115 -8.12 1.38 2.68
CA ARG A 115 -9.43 0.71 2.55
C ARG A 115 -9.27 -0.77 2.86
N ILE A 116 -10.09 -1.27 3.77
CA ILE A 116 -10.23 -2.70 4.04
C ILE A 116 -11.63 -3.14 3.62
N PRO A 117 -11.75 -4.21 2.80
CA PRO A 117 -13.03 -4.81 2.50
C PRO A 117 -13.71 -5.30 3.79
N HIS A 118 -14.93 -4.83 4.04
CA HIS A 118 -15.75 -5.26 5.17
C HIS A 118 -16.89 -6.15 4.69
N VAL A 119 -17.09 -7.29 5.35
CA VAL A 119 -18.20 -8.21 5.09
C VAL A 119 -19.18 -8.11 6.25
N ALA A 120 -20.41 -7.68 5.96
CA ALA A 120 -21.50 -7.70 6.93
C ALA A 120 -22.30 -9.00 6.79
N LEU A 121 -22.54 -9.68 7.90
CA LEU A 121 -23.41 -10.85 7.95
C LEU A 121 -24.88 -10.42 7.99
N ASN A 122 -25.77 -11.24 7.42
CA ASN A 122 -27.21 -11.08 7.63
C ASN A 122 -27.58 -11.55 9.05
N GLU A 123 -28.79 -11.21 9.52
CA GLU A 123 -29.22 -11.51 10.90
C GLU A 123 -29.19 -13.01 11.23
N ILE A 124 -29.53 -13.88 10.27
CA ILE A 124 -29.50 -15.34 10.45
C ILE A 124 -28.06 -15.83 10.69
N ASN A 125 -27.10 -15.37 9.89
CA ASN A 125 -25.70 -15.77 10.03
C ASN A 125 -25.05 -15.12 11.26
N LYS A 126 -25.46 -13.91 11.66
CA LYS A 126 -25.01 -13.29 12.92
C LYS A 126 -25.41 -14.14 14.12
N LEU A 127 -26.67 -14.60 14.17
CA LEU A 127 -27.16 -15.48 15.24
C LEU A 127 -26.40 -16.80 15.31
N ALA A 128 -25.94 -17.33 14.17
CA ALA A 128 -25.15 -18.56 14.12
C ALA A 128 -23.69 -18.41 14.58
N MET A 129 -23.19 -17.17 14.80
CA MET A 129 -21.84 -16.89 15.28
C MET A 129 -21.77 -16.45 16.75
N LEU A 130 -22.93 -16.38 17.43
CA LEU A 130 -23.04 -16.19 18.88
C LEU A 130 -22.93 -17.54 19.60
#